data_AF-A0A3D3QHZ8-F1
#
_entry.id   AF-A0A3D3QHZ8-F1
#
_cell.length_a   1.000
_cell.length_b   1.000
_cell.length_c   1.000
_cell.angle_alpha   90.00
_cell.angle_beta   90.00
_cell.angle_gamma   90.00
#
_symmetry.space_group_name_H-M   'P 1'
#
loop_
_entity.id
_entity.type
_entity.pdbx_description
1 polymer ?
#
loop_
_entity_poly.entity_id
_entity_poly.type
_entity_poly.pdbx_seq_one_letter_code
_entity_poly.pdbx_strand_id
1 'polypeptide(L)'
;MDRRETLKLMMMAAMSSERLSTRLLSAQETGFISRWHQWPNMGWAGPEHWGNRLQDWQVMQGSLVCQVCAPNRTLHCLTHYAKEGNFLTSVEVVRTVEGSDAVTGFRIGLKGPVDDIRSAVVHGNGLDVGIDGSGALVIGSARSKYPISSYGSLRLDAAITRSNSGSRIELVARSASTGTELASLSHEGHTESDVIGSIALLSHVGEQRPGAGAIFRDWTISGLGIETDPAAEFGPIMFAQYTAHRGVLKLTAQLAPIESIPGVRCELDIRTPDDIWETVATAHVDRLSRTARFRVEEWDATRPAKYRVRLTLPLGNCPETFEYLGTIAEEPGLLTPVRAAVFSCNADHGFPDADVVSHVLKHSPDLALFLGDQFYEGSGGFGIQTDTIEIASLDMLHKWYMFGWSYREIFRNIPTAFIPDDHDVYHGNIWGESGKKAPTESGWGAQAQDQGGFKMPPEWVNAVQVAQTSHLPDPYDPTPVDQGIGVYYTRWDYGGVSFAILEDRKFKSSPSNVMPTEARVLNGWIQNPDFDVTQHRDPPGSELLGTRQMNFLEAWS
;
A
#
# COMPACT_ATOMS: atom_id res chain seq x y z
N MET A 1 42.74 -3.49 -36.33
CA MET A 1 41.39 -3.10 -35.86
C MET A 1 40.77 -2.22 -36.91
N ASP A 2 39.62 -2.63 -37.43
CA ASP A 2 38.91 -1.94 -38.50
C ASP A 2 38.36 -0.59 -37.99
N ARG A 3 38.52 0.48 -38.77
CA ARG A 3 38.08 1.84 -38.45
C ARG A 3 36.56 1.89 -38.20
N ARG A 4 35.81 0.94 -38.78
CA ARG A 4 34.37 0.74 -38.55
C ARG A 4 34.04 0.14 -37.17
N GLU A 5 34.90 -0.72 -36.64
CA GLU A 5 34.75 -1.29 -35.29
C GLU A 5 35.05 -0.24 -34.21
N THR A 6 36.07 0.61 -34.44
CA THR A 6 36.42 1.70 -33.50
C THR A 6 35.34 2.79 -33.44
N LEU A 7 34.69 3.10 -34.58
CA LEU A 7 33.55 4.02 -34.64
C LEU A 7 32.28 3.45 -33.99
N LYS A 8 32.05 2.14 -34.09
CA LYS A 8 30.94 1.47 -33.37
C LYS A 8 31.17 1.43 -31.86
N LEU A 9 32.40 1.19 -31.40
CA LEU A 9 32.74 1.21 -29.97
C LEU A 9 32.61 2.61 -29.37
N MET A 10 32.99 3.66 -30.13
CA MET A 10 32.82 5.06 -29.70
C MET A 10 31.36 5.52 -29.71
N MET A 11 30.51 5.06 -30.65
CA MET A 11 29.07 5.33 -30.61
C MET A 11 28.35 4.59 -29.47
N MET A 12 28.76 3.35 -29.14
CA MET A 12 28.20 2.64 -27.98
C MET A 12 28.60 3.29 -26.66
N ALA A 13 29.83 3.80 -26.53
CA ALA A 13 30.25 4.56 -25.36
C ALA A 13 29.48 5.89 -25.21
N ALA A 14 29.21 6.60 -26.32
CA ALA A 14 28.44 7.85 -26.32
C ALA A 14 26.96 7.65 -25.98
N MET A 15 26.33 6.55 -26.42
CA MET A 15 24.92 6.25 -26.08
C MET A 15 24.75 5.71 -24.66
N SER A 16 25.79 5.12 -24.06
CA SER A 16 25.81 4.82 -22.62
C SER A 16 26.07 6.06 -21.75
N SER A 17 26.71 7.10 -22.30
CA SER A 17 27.06 8.30 -21.53
C SER A 17 25.94 9.32 -21.40
N GLU A 18 24.95 9.38 -22.31
CA GLU A 18 23.82 10.32 -22.16
C GLU A 18 22.83 9.90 -21.06
N ARG A 19 22.65 8.59 -20.82
CA ARG A 19 21.84 8.06 -19.71
C ARG A 19 22.58 8.08 -18.37
N LEU A 20 23.90 7.91 -18.38
CA LEU A 20 24.71 8.19 -17.19
C LEU A 20 24.76 9.70 -16.93
N SER A 21 24.88 10.57 -17.94
CA SER A 21 24.98 12.01 -17.71
C SER A 21 23.68 12.61 -17.22
N THR A 22 22.50 12.12 -17.61
CA THR A 22 21.23 12.60 -17.03
C THR A 22 21.00 12.11 -15.59
N ARG A 23 21.52 10.93 -15.20
CA ARG A 23 21.53 10.47 -13.80
C ARG A 23 22.69 11.03 -12.96
N LEU A 24 23.80 11.44 -13.58
CA LEU A 24 24.96 12.05 -12.92
C LEU A 24 24.91 13.59 -12.92
N LEU A 25 24.09 14.21 -13.77
CA LEU A 25 23.81 15.66 -13.73
C LEU A 25 22.61 16.02 -12.85
N SER A 26 21.86 15.03 -12.33
CA SER A 26 20.96 15.24 -11.19
C SER A 26 21.65 15.00 -9.84
N ALA A 27 22.93 14.61 -9.83
CA ALA A 27 23.70 14.36 -8.62
C ALA A 27 24.16 15.65 -7.91
N GLN A 28 23.43 16.76 -8.08
CA GLN A 28 23.77 18.04 -7.46
C GLN A 28 22.55 18.93 -7.12
N GLU A 29 21.41 18.33 -6.79
CA GLU A 29 20.52 18.91 -5.79
C GLU A 29 20.43 17.91 -4.64
N THR A 30 21.20 18.13 -3.57
CA THR A 30 21.23 17.29 -2.36
C THR A 30 19.97 17.50 -1.50
N GLY A 31 18.84 17.77 -2.13
CA GLY A 31 17.62 18.19 -1.46
C GLY A 31 16.36 17.74 -2.17
N PHE A 32 15.34 17.48 -1.37
CA PHE A 32 13.98 17.17 -1.78
C PHE A 32 13.19 18.47 -1.98
N ILE A 33 12.33 18.49 -3.01
CA ILE A 33 11.31 19.53 -3.21
C ILE A 33 10.02 18.83 -3.63
N SER A 34 8.92 19.08 -2.92
CA SER A 34 7.60 18.54 -3.27
C SER A 34 7.13 19.07 -4.62
N ARG A 35 6.59 18.20 -5.48
CA ARG A 35 6.13 18.55 -6.83
C ARG A 35 4.61 18.65 -6.98
N TRP A 36 3.84 18.82 -5.90
CA TRP A 36 2.36 18.79 -5.96
C TRP A 36 1.73 19.78 -6.93
N HIS A 37 2.37 20.92 -7.19
CA HIS A 37 1.95 21.90 -8.20
C HIS A 37 1.94 21.34 -9.65
N GLN A 38 2.65 20.24 -9.90
CA GLN A 38 2.68 19.54 -11.19
C GLN A 38 1.58 18.48 -11.31
N TRP A 39 0.99 18.07 -10.19
CA TRP A 39 -0.03 17.03 -10.19
C TRP A 39 -1.41 17.63 -10.45
N PRO A 40 -2.27 16.95 -11.23
CA PRO A 40 -3.71 17.25 -11.22
C PRO A 40 -4.29 16.96 -9.82
N ASN A 41 -5.53 17.38 -9.58
CA ASN A 41 -6.22 16.99 -8.35
C ASN A 41 -6.27 15.46 -8.24
N MET A 42 -5.73 14.91 -7.15
CA MET A 42 -5.44 13.49 -7.05
C MET A 42 -5.61 12.95 -5.62
N GLY A 43 -6.13 11.73 -5.51
CA GLY A 43 -6.23 10.99 -4.25
C GLY A 43 -4.90 10.39 -3.76
N TRP A 44 -3.77 10.89 -4.27
CA TRP A 44 -2.44 10.35 -4.00
C TRP A 44 -1.41 11.49 -3.96
N ALA A 45 -0.49 11.42 -3.00
CA ALA A 45 0.50 12.47 -2.76
C ALA A 45 1.73 12.43 -3.69
N GLY A 46 1.91 11.34 -4.45
CA GLY A 46 3.03 11.13 -5.37
C GLY A 46 3.98 10.00 -4.94
N PRO A 47 4.92 9.60 -5.83
CA PRO A 47 5.77 8.41 -5.66
C PRO A 47 6.75 8.51 -4.48
N GLU A 48 7.15 9.72 -4.11
CA GLU A 48 8.11 9.98 -3.04
C GLU A 48 7.49 9.92 -1.64
N HIS A 49 6.20 9.58 -1.51
CA HIS A 49 5.44 9.78 -0.29
C HIS A 49 4.70 8.54 0.22
N TRP A 50 4.60 8.42 1.54
CA TRP A 50 3.68 7.50 2.22
C TRP A 50 2.80 8.26 3.22
N GLY A 51 1.50 8.22 3.02
CA GLY A 51 0.51 8.82 3.92
C GLY A 51 -0.05 7.77 4.88
N ASN A 52 0.13 7.98 6.19
CA ASN A 52 -0.54 7.15 7.18
C ASN A 52 -2.03 7.44 7.18
N ARG A 53 -2.78 6.41 6.77
CA ARG A 53 -4.09 6.46 6.09
C ARG A 53 -4.02 7.14 4.73
N LEU A 54 -3.93 6.33 3.67
CA LEU A 54 -3.94 6.77 2.27
C LEU A 54 -5.12 7.71 1.94
N GLN A 55 -6.31 7.37 2.44
CA GLN A 55 -7.58 8.07 2.16
C GLN A 55 -7.63 9.51 2.64
N ASP A 56 -6.75 9.91 3.57
CA ASP A 56 -6.82 11.20 4.23
C ASP A 56 -5.98 12.27 3.51
N TRP A 57 -5.19 11.90 2.49
CA TRP A 57 -4.27 12.78 1.79
C TRP A 57 -4.67 12.96 0.33
N GLN A 58 -4.75 14.21 -0.12
CA GLN A 58 -5.06 14.53 -1.51
C GLN A 58 -4.24 15.71 -2.01
N VAL A 59 -3.84 15.67 -3.28
CA VAL A 59 -3.39 16.87 -3.98
C VAL A 59 -4.59 17.63 -4.50
N MET A 60 -4.71 18.89 -4.15
CA MET A 60 -5.77 19.80 -4.60
C MET A 60 -5.17 21.16 -4.95
N GLN A 61 -5.39 21.61 -6.20
CA GLN A 61 -4.95 22.91 -6.69
C GLN A 61 -3.45 23.17 -6.41
N GLY A 62 -2.63 22.15 -6.68
CA GLY A 62 -1.17 22.22 -6.48
C GLY A 62 -0.69 22.17 -5.02
N SER A 63 -1.59 21.95 -4.07
CA SER A 63 -1.27 21.84 -2.63
C SER A 63 -1.60 20.45 -2.13
N LEU A 64 -0.92 19.98 -1.09
CA LEU A 64 -1.33 18.78 -0.37
C LEU A 64 -2.32 19.15 0.73
N VAL A 65 -3.43 18.43 0.82
CA VAL A 65 -4.49 18.65 1.80
C VAL A 65 -4.70 17.38 2.61
N CYS A 66 -4.60 17.50 3.94
CA CYS A 66 -5.12 16.50 4.86
C CYS A 66 -6.64 16.69 4.99
N GLN A 67 -7.43 15.74 4.48
CA GLN A 67 -8.89 15.83 4.39
C GLN A 67 -9.59 15.70 5.74
N VAL A 68 -8.87 15.26 6.78
CA VAL A 68 -9.43 15.03 8.11
C VAL A 68 -8.68 15.76 9.20
N CYS A 69 -9.43 16.17 10.21
CA CYS A 69 -8.93 16.66 11.49
C CYS A 69 -8.93 15.49 12.49
N ALA A 70 -7.81 14.76 12.58
CA ALA A 70 -7.71 13.58 13.43
C ALA A 70 -6.29 13.38 14.01
N PRO A 71 -6.13 12.55 15.05
CA PRO A 71 -4.83 12.25 15.62
C PRO A 71 -3.92 11.54 14.64
N ASN A 72 -2.65 11.95 14.60
CA ASN A 72 -1.55 11.22 13.97
C ASN A 72 -1.70 11.03 12.45
N ARG A 73 -2.01 12.10 11.71
CA ARG A 73 -1.87 12.10 10.25
C ARG A 73 -0.47 12.56 9.88
N THR A 74 0.31 11.62 9.37
CA THR A 74 1.65 11.89 8.85
C THR A 74 1.72 11.59 7.36
N LEU A 75 2.51 12.40 6.65
CA LEU A 75 2.92 12.12 5.27
C LEU A 75 4.44 12.12 5.21
N HIS A 76 5.02 10.95 5.00
CA HIS A 76 6.46 10.71 5.04
C HIS A 76 7.09 10.97 3.69
N CYS A 77 8.34 11.45 3.69
CA CYS A 77 9.22 11.38 2.53
C CYS A 77 9.94 10.03 2.54
N LEU A 78 9.85 9.30 1.44
CA LEU A 78 10.49 8.00 1.27
C LEU A 78 11.93 8.12 0.80
N THR A 79 12.21 9.14 -0.01
CA THR A 79 13.48 9.24 -0.74
C THR A 79 14.56 10.02 0.01
N HIS A 80 14.23 10.72 1.09
CA HIS A 80 15.16 11.54 1.86
C HIS A 80 14.95 11.34 3.35
N TYR A 81 16.00 10.88 4.04
CA TYR A 81 15.98 10.65 5.49
C TYR A 81 17.23 11.18 6.17
N ALA A 82 17.10 11.55 7.43
CA ALA A 82 18.20 12.10 8.21
C ALA A 82 19.11 10.97 8.72
N LYS A 83 20.40 11.05 8.39
CA LYS A 83 21.48 10.23 8.97
C LYS A 83 22.34 10.99 9.96
N GLU A 84 22.31 12.31 9.93
CA GLU A 84 23.06 13.17 10.86
C GLU A 84 22.24 14.42 11.21
N GLY A 85 22.49 14.99 12.38
CA GLY A 85 21.86 16.25 12.84
C GLY A 85 22.41 17.50 12.14
N ASN A 86 22.38 17.56 10.82
CA ASN A 86 22.84 18.69 10.02
C ASN A 86 21.99 18.88 8.75
N PHE A 87 20.76 19.31 8.92
CA PHE A 87 19.81 19.48 7.82
C PHE A 87 18.77 20.56 8.11
N LEU A 88 18.09 20.99 7.05
CA LEU A 88 17.00 21.95 7.05
C LEU A 88 15.76 21.28 6.43
N THR A 89 14.60 21.48 7.03
CA THR A 89 13.31 21.21 6.40
C THR A 89 12.44 22.46 6.47
N SER A 90 11.69 22.74 5.40
CA SER A 90 10.86 23.94 5.28
C SER A 90 9.56 23.62 4.57
N VAL A 91 8.44 24.16 5.03
CA VAL A 91 7.13 23.96 4.39
C VAL A 91 6.23 25.15 4.63
N GLU A 92 5.42 25.49 3.64
CA GLU A 92 4.30 26.42 3.83
C GLU A 92 3.09 25.66 4.37
N VAL A 93 2.47 26.18 5.44
CA VAL A 93 1.31 25.60 6.10
C VAL A 93 0.15 26.59 6.18
N VAL A 94 -1.06 26.08 5.92
CA VAL A 94 -2.32 26.73 6.31
C VAL A 94 -2.98 25.83 7.34
N ARG A 95 -3.19 26.38 8.55
CA ARG A 95 -3.92 25.69 9.61
C ARG A 95 -5.41 25.86 9.41
N THR A 96 -6.15 24.82 9.75
CA THR A 96 -7.63 24.82 9.73
C THR A 96 -8.23 24.59 11.13
N VAL A 97 -7.39 24.35 12.15
CA VAL A 97 -7.82 23.94 13.49
C VAL A 97 -7.12 24.73 14.58
N GLU A 98 -7.88 25.03 15.64
CA GLU A 98 -7.43 25.67 16.88
C GLU A 98 -7.32 24.68 18.04
N GLY A 99 -6.53 25.04 19.06
CA GLY A 99 -6.33 24.26 20.30
C GLY A 99 -4.89 23.77 20.50
N SER A 100 -4.41 23.78 21.75
CA SER A 100 -3.03 23.41 22.11
C SER A 100 -2.71 21.91 21.96
N ASP A 101 -3.74 21.09 21.74
CA ASP A 101 -3.63 19.66 21.45
C ASP A 101 -3.42 19.38 19.95
N ALA A 102 -3.51 20.41 19.09
CA ALA A 102 -3.19 20.31 17.67
C ALA A 102 -1.72 20.61 17.42
N VAL A 103 -1.09 19.94 16.46
CA VAL A 103 0.25 20.29 15.95
C VAL A 103 0.26 20.15 14.44
N THR A 104 0.76 21.19 13.76
CA THR A 104 0.97 21.21 12.31
C THR A 104 2.42 21.57 12.00
N GLY A 105 3.07 20.81 11.13
CA GLY A 105 4.45 21.06 10.74
C GLY A 105 5.14 19.77 10.33
N PHE A 106 6.18 19.40 11.07
CA PHE A 106 7.01 18.23 10.82
C PHE A 106 6.92 17.24 11.98
N ARG A 107 7.17 15.98 11.66
CA ARG A 107 7.72 15.01 12.60
C ARG A 107 9.07 14.57 12.06
N ILE A 108 10.11 14.62 12.90
CA ILE A 108 11.48 14.29 12.51
C ILE A 108 12.02 13.14 13.36
N GLY A 109 13.10 12.50 12.88
CA GLY A 109 13.76 11.42 13.61
C GLY A 109 12.88 10.17 13.77
N LEU A 110 11.97 9.92 12.82
CA LEU A 110 11.04 8.79 12.93
C LEU A 110 11.76 7.46 12.78
N LYS A 111 11.49 6.54 13.73
CA LYS A 111 12.00 5.17 13.72
C LYS A 111 10.89 4.19 14.08
N GLY A 112 10.83 3.09 13.34
CA GLY A 112 9.89 2.00 13.60
C GLY A 112 10.46 0.98 14.58
N PRO A 113 9.67 -0.04 14.94
CA PRO A 113 10.13 -1.19 15.73
C PRO A 113 11.26 -1.98 15.07
N VAL A 114 11.37 -1.92 13.74
CA VAL A 114 12.43 -2.54 12.95
C VAL A 114 13.28 -1.45 12.28
N ASP A 115 14.58 -1.69 12.14
CA ASP A 115 15.50 -0.78 11.43
C ASP A 115 15.33 -0.89 9.90
N ASP A 116 14.18 -0.41 9.43
CA ASP A 116 13.80 -0.31 8.03
C ASP A 116 12.91 0.93 7.85
N ILE A 117 13.13 1.69 6.76
CA ILE A 117 12.35 2.90 6.48
C ILE A 117 10.85 2.59 6.41
N ARG A 118 10.46 1.43 5.87
CA ARG A 118 9.06 1.00 5.79
C ARG A 118 8.45 0.90 7.19
N SER A 119 9.15 0.27 8.14
CA SER A 119 8.72 0.19 9.54
C SER A 119 8.56 1.58 10.16
N ALA A 120 9.48 2.51 9.85
CA ALA A 120 9.43 3.89 10.32
C ALA A 120 8.27 4.71 9.72
N VAL A 121 7.89 4.49 8.47
CA VAL A 121 6.80 5.28 7.85
C VAL A 121 5.41 4.82 8.28
N VAL A 122 5.24 3.58 8.73
CA VAL A 122 3.94 3.08 9.22
C VAL A 122 3.82 3.18 10.74
N HIS A 123 4.83 2.72 11.49
CA HIS A 123 4.76 2.59 12.95
C HIS A 123 5.68 3.56 13.70
N GLY A 124 6.31 4.48 12.97
CA GLY A 124 7.38 5.29 13.52
C GLY A 124 6.93 6.32 14.55
N ASN A 125 7.71 6.43 15.61
CA ASN A 125 7.62 7.53 16.58
C ASN A 125 8.78 8.49 16.35
N GLY A 126 8.55 9.79 16.53
CA GLY A 126 9.55 10.82 16.33
C GLY A 126 9.21 12.10 17.08
N LEU A 127 10.00 13.14 16.83
CA LEU A 127 9.86 14.43 17.48
C LEU A 127 8.96 15.37 16.67
N ASP A 128 7.91 15.87 17.31
CA ASP A 128 7.01 16.86 16.71
C ASP A 128 7.65 18.25 16.73
N VAL A 129 7.71 18.88 15.55
CA VAL A 129 8.31 20.20 15.35
C VAL A 129 7.39 21.03 14.46
N GLY A 130 6.80 22.10 14.99
CA GLY A 130 5.83 22.88 14.22
C GLY A 130 5.12 23.96 15.02
N ILE A 131 3.84 24.18 14.71
CA ILE A 131 2.99 25.15 15.40
C ILE A 131 1.75 24.45 15.93
N ASP A 132 1.39 24.74 17.17
CA ASP A 132 0.14 24.23 17.75
C ASP A 132 -1.07 25.09 17.37
N GLY A 133 -2.28 24.61 17.67
CA GLY A 133 -3.51 25.34 17.37
C GLY A 133 -3.73 26.59 18.24
N SER A 134 -2.90 26.85 19.25
CA SER A 134 -2.89 28.14 19.98
C SER A 134 -2.01 29.20 19.29
N GLY A 135 -1.17 28.78 18.35
CA GLY A 135 -0.19 29.65 17.68
C GLY A 135 1.22 29.58 18.27
N ALA A 136 1.47 28.76 19.29
CA ALA A 136 2.81 28.59 19.83
C ALA A 136 3.64 27.65 18.94
N LEU A 137 4.90 27.99 18.71
CA LEU A 137 5.86 27.06 18.12
C LEU A 137 6.16 25.93 19.10
N VAL A 138 6.40 24.75 18.55
CA VAL A 138 6.55 23.47 19.25
C VAL A 138 7.84 22.80 18.79
N ILE A 139 8.67 22.38 19.76
CA ILE A 139 9.76 21.44 19.54
C ILE A 139 9.67 20.40 20.67
N GLY A 140 9.05 19.24 20.39
CA GLY A 140 8.72 18.24 21.41
C GLY A 140 7.84 18.83 22.52
N SER A 141 8.36 18.88 23.75
CA SER A 141 7.68 19.49 24.90
C SER A 141 7.92 21.00 25.03
N ALA A 142 8.91 21.56 24.33
CA ALA A 142 9.20 22.99 24.35
C ALA A 142 8.13 23.79 23.60
N ARG A 143 7.81 24.99 24.09
CA ARG A 143 6.83 25.91 23.49
C ARG A 143 7.39 27.34 23.42
N SER A 144 7.07 28.07 22.35
CA SER A 144 7.41 29.50 22.28
C SER A 144 6.60 30.32 23.27
N LYS A 145 7.22 31.35 23.86
CA LYS A 145 6.57 32.21 24.86
C LYS A 145 5.43 33.05 24.30
N TYR A 146 5.51 33.45 23.03
CA TYR A 146 4.56 34.37 22.39
C TYR A 146 3.89 33.66 21.21
N PRO A 147 2.63 33.22 21.35
CA PRO A 147 1.88 32.61 20.26
C PRO A 147 1.61 33.60 19.11
N ILE A 148 1.56 33.08 17.88
CA ILE A 148 1.18 33.83 16.69
C ILE A 148 -0.35 33.89 16.62
N SER A 149 -0.93 35.08 16.76
CA SER A 149 -2.37 35.28 16.96
C SER A 149 -3.23 35.16 15.70
N SER A 150 -2.76 35.56 14.52
CA SER A 150 -3.51 35.43 13.26
C SER A 150 -2.60 35.51 12.03
N TYR A 151 -2.80 34.59 11.09
CA TYR A 151 -2.11 34.55 9.80
C TYR A 151 -2.94 33.77 8.79
N GLY A 152 -2.82 34.11 7.50
CA GLY A 152 -3.40 33.30 6.42
C GLY A 152 -2.58 32.05 6.13
N SER A 153 -1.28 32.22 5.88
CA SER A 153 -0.35 31.13 5.60
C SER A 153 1.02 31.43 6.25
N LEU A 154 1.69 30.40 6.76
CA LEU A 154 3.04 30.51 7.33
C LEU A 154 4.03 29.64 6.60
N ARG A 155 5.26 30.11 6.52
CA ARG A 155 6.41 29.25 6.28
C ARG A 155 7.03 28.83 7.60
N LEU A 156 7.18 27.53 7.80
CA LEU A 156 7.90 26.95 8.93
C LEU A 156 9.26 26.47 8.43
N ASP A 157 10.34 26.97 9.04
CA ASP A 157 11.72 26.59 8.74
C ASP A 157 12.32 25.92 10.00
N ALA A 158 12.69 24.64 9.90
CA ALA A 158 13.32 23.89 10.97
C ALA A 158 14.77 23.54 10.59
N ALA A 159 15.74 24.18 11.25
CA ALA A 159 17.17 23.92 11.10
C ALA A 159 17.66 23.02 12.25
N ILE A 160 18.23 21.87 11.89
CA ILE A 160 18.81 20.91 12.82
C ILE A 160 20.32 20.99 12.66
N THR A 161 21.02 21.31 13.76
CA THR A 161 22.47 21.47 13.79
C THR A 161 23.10 20.67 14.92
N ARG A 162 24.33 20.19 14.72
CA ARG A 162 25.11 19.57 15.78
C ARG A 162 25.54 20.62 16.80
N SER A 163 25.42 20.28 18.08
CA SER A 163 25.92 21.08 19.20
C SER A 163 26.85 20.22 20.07
N ASN A 164 27.60 20.87 20.97
CA ASN A 164 28.48 20.15 21.91
C ASN A 164 27.71 19.24 22.88
N SER A 165 26.39 19.45 23.02
CA SER A 165 25.48 18.71 23.90
C SER A 165 24.56 17.74 23.15
N GLY A 166 24.73 17.57 21.83
CA GLY A 166 23.90 16.71 20.98
C GLY A 166 23.45 17.43 19.71
N SER A 167 22.14 17.59 19.56
CA SER A 167 21.52 18.31 18.45
C SER A 167 20.75 19.53 18.98
N ARG A 168 20.82 20.62 18.23
CA ARG A 168 20.02 21.83 18.41
C ARG A 168 19.02 21.93 17.27
N ILE A 169 17.77 22.25 17.63
CA ILE A 169 16.71 22.51 16.67
C ILE A 169 16.31 23.97 16.80
N GLU A 170 16.35 24.70 15.70
CA GLU A 170 15.83 26.05 15.56
C GLU A 170 14.63 26.03 14.61
N LEU A 171 13.47 26.40 15.14
CA LEU A 171 12.22 26.52 14.40
C LEU A 171 11.85 27.99 14.26
N VAL A 172 11.67 28.45 13.04
CA VAL A 172 11.26 29.81 12.72
C VAL A 172 9.96 29.79 11.92
N ALA A 173 9.02 30.64 12.31
CA ALA A 173 7.78 30.87 11.58
C ALA A 173 7.79 32.25 10.92
N ARG A 174 7.55 32.29 9.61
CA ARG A 174 7.50 33.50 8.80
C ARG A 174 6.14 33.65 8.13
N SER A 175 5.69 34.88 7.92
CA SER A 175 4.54 35.13 7.04
C SER A 175 4.87 34.66 5.63
N ALA A 176 4.05 33.78 5.05
CA ALA A 176 4.26 33.30 3.67
C ALA A 176 4.20 34.44 2.64
N SER A 177 3.40 35.48 2.90
CA SER A 177 3.23 36.61 1.98
C SER A 177 4.36 37.65 2.03
N THR A 178 4.96 37.88 3.21
CA THR A 178 5.95 38.97 3.39
C THR A 178 7.35 38.49 3.74
N GLY A 179 7.52 37.21 4.09
CA GLY A 179 8.78 36.65 4.61
C GLY A 179 9.16 37.15 6.01
N THR A 180 8.34 37.99 6.63
CA THR A 180 8.61 38.56 7.96
C THR A 180 8.58 37.47 9.02
N GLU A 181 9.60 37.41 9.87
CA GLU A 181 9.63 36.54 11.03
C GLU A 181 8.56 36.94 12.03
N LEU A 182 7.73 35.99 12.43
CA LEU A 182 6.64 36.20 13.39
C LEU A 182 6.99 35.61 14.75
N ALA A 183 7.68 34.47 14.76
CA ALA A 183 8.18 33.83 15.97
C ALA A 183 9.37 32.92 15.65
N SER A 184 10.19 32.68 16.65
CA SER A 184 11.26 31.69 16.62
C SER A 184 11.34 30.95 17.96
N LEU A 185 11.75 29.70 17.91
CA LEU A 185 11.96 28.82 19.06
C LEU A 185 13.22 28.01 18.80
N SER A 186 14.16 28.06 19.73
CA SER A 186 15.35 27.22 19.70
C SER A 186 15.36 26.32 20.93
N HIS A 187 15.64 25.04 20.73
CA HIS A 187 15.79 24.09 21.81
C HIS A 187 17.08 23.28 21.65
N GLU A 188 17.83 23.20 22.74
CA GLU A 188 19.01 22.36 22.88
C GLU A 188 18.67 21.21 23.85
N GLY A 189 19.38 20.09 23.74
CA GLY A 189 19.18 18.93 24.62
C GLY A 189 18.58 17.70 23.94
N HIS A 190 18.41 17.74 22.62
CA HIS A 190 18.11 16.54 21.83
C HIS A 190 19.39 15.75 21.58
N THR A 191 19.31 14.44 21.64
CA THR A 191 20.39 13.55 21.21
C THR A 191 20.42 13.48 19.67
N GLU A 192 21.53 13.01 19.11
CA GLU A 192 21.60 12.73 17.67
C GLU A 192 20.57 11.66 17.26
N SER A 193 20.27 10.71 18.16
CA SER A 193 19.23 9.71 17.95
C SER A 193 17.84 10.34 17.77
N ASP A 194 17.53 11.46 18.43
CA ASP A 194 16.19 12.08 18.37
C ASP A 194 15.88 12.73 17.01
N VAL A 195 16.91 12.98 16.19
CA VAL A 195 16.78 13.70 14.91
C VAL A 195 17.13 12.86 13.69
N ILE A 196 17.80 11.71 13.87
CA ILE A 196 18.09 10.73 12.81
C ILE A 196 16.86 9.86 12.56
N GLY A 197 16.49 9.68 11.30
CA GLY A 197 15.36 8.84 10.88
C GLY A 197 14.58 9.42 9.71
N SER A 198 13.39 8.86 9.46
CA SER A 198 12.46 9.40 8.46
C SER A 198 11.95 10.79 8.88
N ILE A 199 11.55 11.58 7.88
CA ILE A 199 11.00 12.93 8.04
C ILE A 199 9.60 12.92 7.43
N ALA A 200 8.63 13.47 8.16
CA ALA A 200 7.25 13.55 7.72
C ALA A 200 6.66 14.94 7.95
N LEU A 201 5.66 15.28 7.15
CA LEU A 201 4.70 16.33 7.47
C LEU A 201 3.68 15.79 8.48
N LEU A 202 3.23 16.67 9.37
CA LEU A 202 2.33 16.33 10.47
C LEU A 202 1.09 17.23 10.45
N SER A 203 -0.07 16.59 10.47
CA SER A 203 -1.38 17.19 10.77
C SER A 203 -2.02 16.43 11.91
N HIS A 204 -1.82 16.88 13.15
CA HIS A 204 -2.28 16.20 14.36
C HIS A 204 -3.28 17.04 15.14
N VAL A 205 -4.29 16.38 15.73
CA VAL A 205 -5.16 16.89 16.79
C VAL A 205 -5.35 15.80 17.84
N GLY A 206 -5.53 16.15 19.12
CA GLY A 206 -5.64 15.17 20.19
C GLY A 206 -6.89 14.28 20.08
N GLU A 207 -7.97 14.83 19.53
CA GLU A 207 -9.23 14.11 19.28
C GLU A 207 -9.77 14.43 17.89
N GLN A 208 -10.44 13.47 17.26
CA GLN A 208 -11.03 13.66 15.93
C GLN A 208 -12.17 14.68 15.96
N ARG A 209 -12.16 15.62 15.01
CA ARG A 209 -13.19 16.68 14.89
C ARG A 209 -13.67 16.80 13.44
N PRO A 210 -14.86 17.36 13.19
CA PRO A 210 -15.33 17.62 11.82
C PRO A 210 -14.42 18.62 11.07
N GLY A 211 -14.21 18.38 9.78
CA GLY A 211 -13.48 19.29 8.89
C GLY A 211 -12.11 18.77 8.44
N ALA A 212 -11.49 19.53 7.54
CA ALA A 212 -10.17 19.22 7.01
C ALA A 212 -9.06 19.58 8.00
N GLY A 213 -7.95 18.86 7.91
CA GLY A 213 -6.69 19.17 8.60
C GLY A 213 -5.86 20.20 7.81
N ALA A 214 -4.55 20.16 8.02
CA ALA A 214 -3.64 21.14 7.45
C ALA A 214 -3.48 21.04 5.92
N ILE A 215 -3.17 22.18 5.30
CA ILE A 215 -2.77 22.28 3.90
C ILE A 215 -1.28 22.60 3.86
N PHE A 216 -0.53 21.90 3.00
CA PHE A 216 0.90 22.02 2.85
C PHE A 216 1.27 22.42 1.41
N ARG A 217 2.30 23.27 1.28
CA ARG A 217 2.92 23.65 -0.01
C ARG A 217 4.43 23.74 0.14
N ASP A 218 5.11 23.59 -0.99
CA ASP A 218 6.55 23.86 -1.13
C ASP A 218 7.41 23.21 -0.03
N TRP A 219 7.14 21.93 0.26
CA TRP A 219 7.94 21.19 1.22
C TRP A 219 9.32 20.93 0.64
N THR A 220 10.36 21.32 1.38
CA THR A 220 11.75 21.10 1.01
C THR A 220 12.53 20.45 2.14
N ILE A 221 13.47 19.57 1.81
CA ILE A 221 14.44 18.98 2.75
C ILE A 221 15.82 19.12 2.13
N SER A 222 16.82 19.58 2.88
CA SER A 222 18.18 19.74 2.34
C SER A 222 19.22 19.71 3.45
N GLY A 223 20.49 19.48 3.10
CA GLY A 223 21.62 19.58 4.01
C GLY A 223 22.50 18.34 4.00
N LEU A 224 23.67 18.44 4.61
CA LEU A 224 24.70 17.40 4.56
C LEU A 224 24.34 16.15 5.39
N GLY A 225 23.39 16.26 6.32
CA GLY A 225 22.90 15.15 7.13
C GLY A 225 21.78 14.33 6.50
N ILE A 226 21.40 14.63 5.25
CA ILE A 226 20.36 13.90 4.51
C ILE A 226 21.00 12.87 3.58
N GLU A 227 20.50 11.63 3.67
CA GLU A 227 20.78 10.58 2.69
C GLU A 227 19.60 10.48 1.72
N THR A 228 19.91 10.30 0.43
CA THR A 228 18.92 10.23 -0.65
C THR A 228 18.90 8.83 -1.24
N ASP A 229 17.72 8.22 -1.29
CA ASP A 229 17.46 6.94 -1.95
C ASP A 229 16.23 7.04 -2.87
N PRO A 230 16.41 7.34 -4.17
CA PRO A 230 15.31 7.38 -5.13
C PRO A 230 14.66 6.00 -5.35
N ALA A 231 15.33 4.90 -5.01
CA ALA A 231 14.77 3.56 -5.17
C ALA A 231 13.73 3.21 -4.08
N ALA A 232 13.64 4.03 -3.03
CA ALA A 232 12.65 3.89 -1.96
C ALA A 232 11.21 4.27 -2.38
N GLU A 233 11.03 4.83 -3.58
CA GLU A 233 9.70 5.08 -4.14
C GLU A 233 8.86 3.80 -4.22
N PHE A 234 7.58 3.91 -3.87
CA PHE A 234 6.68 2.75 -3.85
C PHE A 234 5.78 2.64 -5.08
N GLY A 235 5.28 3.76 -5.61
CA GLY A 235 4.31 3.83 -6.71
C GLY A 235 4.81 4.64 -7.91
N PRO A 236 3.94 4.95 -8.90
CA PRO A 236 2.49 4.71 -8.95
C PRO A 236 2.08 3.28 -9.31
N ILE A 237 3.01 2.44 -9.76
CA ILE A 237 2.77 1.00 -9.95
C ILE A 237 3.36 0.30 -8.73
N MET A 238 2.51 -0.03 -7.76
CA MET A 238 2.93 -0.50 -6.44
C MET A 238 3.63 -1.86 -6.52
N PHE A 239 3.01 -2.77 -7.26
CA PHE A 239 3.47 -4.14 -7.52
C PHE A 239 2.62 -4.80 -8.60
N ALA A 240 3.01 -6.00 -9.02
CA ALA A 240 2.23 -6.83 -9.93
C ALA A 240 2.36 -8.31 -9.57
N GLN A 241 1.28 -9.06 -9.77
CA GLN A 241 1.21 -10.51 -9.57
C GLN A 241 0.61 -11.20 -10.80
N TYR A 242 0.99 -12.45 -11.06
CA TYR A 242 0.56 -13.18 -12.25
C TYR A 242 0.38 -14.69 -12.04
N THR A 243 -0.44 -15.30 -12.89
CA THR A 243 -0.40 -16.74 -13.17
C THR A 243 -0.21 -16.98 -14.66
N ALA A 244 0.47 -18.07 -14.99
CA ALA A 244 0.46 -18.67 -16.32
C ALA A 244 -0.28 -20.01 -16.24
N HIS A 245 -1.21 -20.22 -17.16
CA HIS A 245 -2.08 -21.40 -17.17
C HIS A 245 -2.53 -21.72 -18.59
N ARG A 246 -2.22 -22.94 -19.10
CA ARG A 246 -2.71 -23.46 -20.38
C ARG A 246 -2.59 -22.47 -21.56
N GLY A 247 -1.42 -21.84 -21.69
CA GLY A 247 -1.16 -20.88 -22.75
C GLY A 247 -1.79 -19.50 -22.52
N VAL A 248 -2.20 -19.17 -21.29
CA VAL A 248 -2.71 -17.85 -20.93
C VAL A 248 -1.87 -17.28 -19.80
N LEU A 249 -1.32 -16.09 -20.01
CA LEU A 249 -0.73 -15.27 -18.95
C LEU A 249 -1.75 -14.23 -18.51
N LYS A 250 -2.07 -14.22 -17.22
CA LYS A 250 -2.83 -13.15 -16.58
C LYS A 250 -1.97 -12.44 -15.56
N LEU A 251 -1.89 -11.12 -15.68
CA LEU A 251 -1.11 -10.27 -14.80
C LEU A 251 -1.99 -9.13 -14.28
N THR A 252 -1.96 -8.90 -12.98
CA THR A 252 -2.63 -7.77 -12.34
C THR A 252 -1.57 -6.83 -11.79
N ALA A 253 -1.58 -5.58 -12.24
CA ALA A 253 -0.78 -4.51 -11.66
C ALA A 253 -1.63 -3.74 -10.65
N GLN A 254 -1.14 -3.61 -9.41
CA GLN A 254 -1.73 -2.77 -8.38
C GLN A 254 -1.18 -1.34 -8.52
N LEU A 255 -2.07 -0.36 -8.56
CA LEU A 255 -1.74 1.04 -8.85
C LEU A 255 -2.13 1.95 -7.69
N ALA A 256 -1.47 3.09 -7.59
CA ALA A 256 -1.89 4.20 -6.75
C ALA A 256 -3.29 4.73 -7.15
N PRO A 257 -3.97 5.52 -6.29
CA PRO A 257 -5.22 6.21 -6.64
C PRO A 257 -5.03 7.26 -7.75
N ILE A 258 -5.05 6.81 -9.01
CA ILE A 258 -4.83 7.60 -10.24
C ILE A 258 -6.00 7.51 -11.24
N GLU A 259 -7.05 6.80 -10.88
CA GLU A 259 -8.22 6.50 -11.70
C GLU A 259 -9.03 7.74 -12.10
N SER A 260 -8.85 8.85 -11.38
CA SER A 260 -9.50 10.13 -11.71
C SER A 260 -8.92 10.78 -12.97
N ILE A 261 -7.75 10.32 -13.45
CA ILE A 261 -7.14 10.78 -14.70
C ILE A 261 -7.94 10.21 -15.88
N PRO A 262 -8.58 11.05 -16.71
CA PRO A 262 -9.41 10.57 -17.79
C PRO A 262 -8.63 9.72 -18.80
N GLY A 263 -9.10 8.50 -19.05
CA GLY A 263 -8.53 7.62 -20.06
C GLY A 263 -7.16 7.03 -19.71
N VAL A 264 -6.72 7.11 -18.45
CA VAL A 264 -5.46 6.51 -17.99
C VAL A 264 -5.45 5.00 -18.27
N ARG A 265 -4.31 4.53 -18.77
CA ARG A 265 -4.06 3.13 -19.15
C ARG A 265 -2.67 2.70 -18.71
N CYS A 266 -2.54 1.42 -18.43
CA CYS A 266 -1.25 0.78 -18.27
C CYS A 266 -0.95 -0.11 -19.48
N GLU A 267 0.33 -0.25 -19.79
CA GLU A 267 0.83 -1.09 -20.87
C GLU A 267 1.69 -2.19 -20.26
N LEU A 268 1.51 -3.43 -20.71
CA LEU A 268 2.37 -4.55 -20.39
C LEU A 268 3.30 -4.77 -21.57
N ASP A 269 4.60 -4.61 -21.34
CA ASP A 269 5.61 -4.94 -22.32
C ASP A 269 6.36 -6.22 -21.91
N ILE A 270 6.69 -7.04 -22.91
CA ILE A 270 7.55 -8.20 -22.79
C ILE A 270 8.84 -7.95 -23.56
N ARG A 271 9.96 -8.39 -22.99
CA ARG A 271 11.27 -8.29 -23.66
C ARG A 271 11.46 -9.49 -24.57
N THR A 272 11.59 -9.23 -25.86
CA THR A 272 11.85 -10.23 -26.89
C THR A 272 13.26 -10.82 -26.78
N PRO A 273 13.55 -11.97 -27.43
CA PRO A 273 14.89 -12.54 -27.49
C PRO A 273 15.96 -11.61 -28.11
N ASP A 274 15.54 -10.70 -28.98
CA ASP A 274 16.40 -9.68 -29.61
C ASP A 274 16.64 -8.45 -28.72
N ASP A 275 16.28 -8.54 -27.44
CA ASP A 275 16.47 -7.51 -26.42
C ASP A 275 15.60 -6.24 -26.59
N ILE A 276 14.51 -6.34 -27.34
CA ILE A 276 13.57 -5.24 -27.64
C ILE A 276 12.31 -5.40 -26.77
N TRP A 277 11.83 -4.30 -26.20
CA TRP A 277 10.54 -4.24 -25.51
C TRP A 277 9.39 -4.14 -26.51
N GLU A 278 8.42 -5.04 -26.40
CA GLU A 278 7.20 -5.06 -27.20
C GLU A 278 5.97 -4.97 -26.29
N THR A 279 5.06 -4.05 -26.57
CA THR A 279 3.79 -3.96 -25.85
C THR A 279 2.86 -5.06 -26.31
N VAL A 280 2.57 -6.00 -25.41
CA VAL A 280 1.71 -7.17 -25.69
C VAL A 280 0.27 -6.97 -25.23
N ALA A 281 0.03 -6.04 -24.29
CA ALA A 281 -1.31 -5.75 -23.81
C ALA A 281 -1.43 -4.33 -23.23
N THR A 282 -2.65 -3.79 -23.25
CA THR A 282 -3.01 -2.52 -22.61
C THR A 282 -4.26 -2.72 -21.77
N ALA A 283 -4.31 -2.12 -20.59
CA ALA A 283 -5.44 -2.25 -19.67
C ALA A 283 -5.89 -0.90 -19.11
N HIS A 284 -7.19 -0.78 -18.86
CA HIS A 284 -7.77 0.33 -18.11
C HIS A 284 -7.51 0.18 -16.61
N VAL A 285 -7.51 1.30 -15.89
CA VAL A 285 -7.44 1.31 -14.42
C VAL A 285 -8.85 1.14 -13.84
N ASP A 286 -9.03 0.11 -13.03
CA ASP A 286 -10.27 -0.11 -12.29
C ASP A 286 -10.46 0.93 -11.19
N ARG A 287 -11.69 1.46 -11.08
CA ARG A 287 -11.99 2.60 -10.21
C ARG A 287 -11.93 2.27 -8.72
N LEU A 288 -12.18 1.05 -8.28
CA LEU A 288 -12.25 0.73 -6.84
C LEU A 288 -11.02 -0.04 -6.38
N SER A 289 -10.65 -1.09 -7.10
CA SER A 289 -9.46 -1.90 -6.78
C SER A 289 -8.14 -1.22 -7.16
N ARG A 290 -8.17 -0.17 -7.99
CA ARG A 290 -6.96 0.49 -8.57
C ARG A 290 -6.04 -0.51 -9.26
N THR A 291 -6.62 -1.44 -10.00
CA THR A 291 -5.86 -2.45 -10.74
C THR A 291 -5.88 -2.20 -12.24
N ALA A 292 -4.79 -2.54 -12.92
CA ALA A 292 -4.76 -2.77 -14.35
C ALA A 292 -4.59 -4.28 -14.58
N ARG A 293 -5.51 -4.89 -15.34
CA ARG A 293 -5.59 -6.34 -15.53
C ARG A 293 -5.27 -6.69 -16.98
N PHE A 294 -4.26 -7.51 -17.18
CA PHE A 294 -3.76 -7.93 -18.48
C PHE A 294 -4.05 -9.40 -18.71
N ARG A 295 -4.32 -9.74 -19.97
CA ARG A 295 -4.47 -11.11 -20.45
C ARG A 295 -3.72 -11.24 -21.77
N VAL A 296 -2.82 -12.21 -21.84
CA VAL A 296 -2.06 -12.55 -23.04
C VAL A 296 -2.34 -14.01 -23.37
N GLU A 297 -2.98 -14.24 -24.51
CA GLU A 297 -3.27 -15.57 -25.04
C GLU A 297 -2.04 -16.15 -25.75
N GLU A 298 -2.06 -17.46 -26.00
CA GLU A 298 -0.98 -18.18 -26.69
C GLU A 298 0.40 -17.97 -26.03
N TRP A 299 0.42 -17.80 -24.71
CA TRP A 299 1.62 -17.59 -23.92
C TRP A 299 2.51 -18.83 -23.90
N ASP A 300 3.76 -18.69 -24.34
CA ASP A 300 4.78 -19.72 -24.23
C ASP A 300 5.44 -19.68 -22.85
N ALA A 301 5.02 -20.58 -21.96
CA ALA A 301 5.58 -20.73 -20.62
C ALA A 301 6.91 -21.52 -20.58
N THR A 302 7.42 -22.01 -21.73
CA THR A 302 8.64 -22.84 -21.76
C THR A 302 9.93 -22.05 -21.65
N ARG A 303 9.85 -20.72 -21.53
CA ARG A 303 11.00 -19.82 -21.41
C ARG A 303 10.70 -18.68 -20.45
N PRO A 304 11.71 -18.21 -19.69
CA PRO A 304 11.52 -17.05 -18.86
C PRO A 304 11.46 -15.79 -19.74
N ALA A 305 10.64 -14.81 -19.35
CA ALA A 305 10.50 -13.56 -20.06
C ALA A 305 10.55 -12.38 -19.09
N LYS A 306 11.39 -11.37 -19.38
CA LYS A 306 11.35 -10.12 -18.63
C LYS A 306 10.11 -9.34 -19.04
N TYR A 307 9.39 -8.78 -18.07
CA TYR A 307 8.27 -7.89 -18.33
C TYR A 307 8.51 -6.51 -17.70
N ARG A 308 7.78 -5.52 -18.20
CA ARG A 308 7.55 -4.26 -17.49
C ARG A 308 6.10 -3.84 -17.63
N VAL A 309 5.53 -3.32 -16.55
CA VAL A 309 4.29 -2.54 -16.61
C VAL A 309 4.68 -1.08 -16.74
N ARG A 310 4.14 -0.38 -17.73
CA ARG A 310 4.35 1.05 -17.95
C ARG A 310 3.09 1.85 -17.70
N LEU A 311 3.26 3.03 -17.14
CA LEU A 311 2.20 4.00 -16.88
C LEU A 311 2.72 5.40 -17.16
N THR A 312 2.04 6.15 -18.01
CA THR A 312 2.38 7.56 -18.28
C THR A 312 1.34 8.47 -17.63
N LEU A 313 1.80 9.39 -16.78
CA LEU A 313 0.96 10.35 -16.08
C LEU A 313 1.17 11.77 -16.65
N PRO A 314 0.10 12.58 -16.81
CA PRO A 314 0.20 13.94 -17.32
C PRO A 314 0.62 14.93 -16.22
N LEU A 315 1.91 14.91 -15.85
CA LEU A 315 2.47 15.80 -14.83
C LEU A 315 2.95 17.13 -15.44
N GLY A 316 2.46 18.25 -14.93
CA GLY A 316 2.84 19.59 -15.38
C GLY A 316 2.75 19.76 -16.91
N ASN A 317 3.83 20.22 -17.52
CA ASN A 317 3.91 20.43 -18.97
C ASN A 317 4.48 19.23 -19.75
N CYS A 318 4.96 18.18 -19.06
CA CYS A 318 5.64 17.04 -19.67
C CYS A 318 5.15 15.74 -19.03
N PRO A 319 4.49 14.85 -19.78
CA PRO A 319 4.09 13.55 -19.26
C PRO A 319 5.29 12.76 -18.72
N GLU A 320 5.14 12.14 -17.55
CA GLU A 320 6.17 11.31 -16.90
C GLU A 320 5.79 9.84 -17.03
N THR A 321 6.76 8.97 -17.33
CA THR A 321 6.52 7.53 -17.49
C THR A 321 7.19 6.75 -16.35
N PHE A 322 6.38 5.92 -15.69
CA PHE A 322 6.77 5.05 -14.60
C PHE A 322 6.79 3.59 -15.06
N GLU A 323 7.73 2.81 -14.54
CA GLU A 323 7.91 1.42 -14.93
C GLU A 323 8.03 0.51 -13.70
N TYR A 324 7.36 -0.64 -13.75
CA TYR A 324 7.54 -1.73 -12.78
C TYR A 324 8.05 -2.97 -13.50
N LEU A 325 9.25 -3.42 -13.16
CA LEU A 325 9.94 -4.54 -13.82
C LEU A 325 9.64 -5.87 -13.14
N GLY A 326 9.76 -6.97 -13.86
CA GLY A 326 9.76 -8.31 -13.26
C GLY A 326 10.11 -9.39 -14.27
N THR A 327 9.90 -10.64 -13.87
CA THR A 327 10.12 -11.81 -14.71
C THR A 327 8.90 -12.73 -14.67
N ILE A 328 8.43 -13.13 -15.84
CA ILE A 328 7.57 -14.29 -16.01
C ILE A 328 8.48 -15.52 -16.03
N ALA A 329 8.32 -16.42 -15.07
CA ALA A 329 9.17 -17.57 -14.89
C ALA A 329 8.96 -18.60 -16.01
N GLU A 330 10.02 -19.35 -16.30
CA GLU A 330 9.89 -20.60 -17.04
C GLU A 330 9.13 -21.61 -16.18
N GLU A 331 8.10 -22.23 -16.75
CA GLU A 331 7.34 -23.26 -16.06
C GLU A 331 8.20 -24.54 -15.90
N PRO A 332 8.29 -25.12 -14.70
CA PRO A 332 8.98 -26.39 -14.50
C PRO A 332 8.41 -27.49 -15.40
N GLY A 333 9.29 -28.34 -15.93
CA GLY A 333 8.85 -29.51 -16.70
C GLY A 333 7.99 -30.48 -15.89
N LEU A 334 7.14 -31.27 -16.56
CA LEU A 334 6.18 -32.20 -15.94
C LEU A 334 6.76 -33.17 -14.88
N LEU A 335 8.04 -33.50 -14.99
CA LEU A 335 8.75 -34.43 -14.09
C LEU A 335 9.68 -33.72 -13.11
N THR A 336 9.76 -32.39 -13.17
CA THR A 336 10.59 -31.58 -12.28
C THR A 336 9.83 -31.34 -10.97
N PRO A 337 10.42 -31.66 -9.80
CA PRO A 337 9.81 -31.32 -8.53
C PRO A 337 9.57 -29.82 -8.40
N VAL A 338 8.33 -29.43 -8.10
CA VAL A 338 7.92 -28.03 -7.90
C VAL A 338 8.07 -27.65 -6.42
N ARG A 339 8.69 -26.50 -6.14
CA ARG A 339 8.81 -25.91 -4.80
C ARG A 339 7.80 -24.78 -4.63
N ALA A 340 6.88 -24.93 -3.70
CA ALA A 340 5.94 -23.89 -3.33
C ALA A 340 6.41 -23.16 -2.07
N ALA A 341 6.45 -21.83 -2.10
CA ALA A 341 6.44 -21.02 -0.89
C ALA A 341 4.97 -20.78 -0.48
N VAL A 342 4.62 -21.04 0.78
CA VAL A 342 3.23 -20.99 1.26
C VAL A 342 3.14 -20.04 2.45
N PHE A 343 2.19 -19.11 2.38
CA PHE A 343 2.01 -18.01 3.32
C PHE A 343 0.55 -17.89 3.75
N SER A 344 0.31 -17.46 4.97
CA SER A 344 -0.98 -17.04 5.49
C SER A 344 -0.77 -16.16 6.73
N CYS A 345 -1.81 -15.45 7.17
CA CYS A 345 -1.85 -14.77 8.47
C CYS A 345 -0.76 -13.71 8.65
N ASN A 346 -0.75 -12.72 7.77
CA ASN A 346 0.23 -11.62 7.75
C ASN A 346 -0.21 -10.43 8.63
N ALA A 347 -0.09 -10.60 9.95
CA ALA A 347 -0.24 -9.50 10.89
C ALA A 347 0.91 -8.49 10.74
N ASP A 348 0.64 -7.20 10.92
CA ASP A 348 1.60 -6.12 10.63
C ASP A 348 2.69 -5.94 11.69
N HIS A 349 2.73 -6.78 12.72
CA HIS A 349 3.75 -6.72 13.78
C HIS A 349 5.19 -6.85 13.26
N GLY A 350 5.36 -7.62 12.18
CA GLY A 350 6.64 -7.85 11.51
C GLY A 350 6.94 -6.88 10.38
N PHE A 351 6.02 -5.96 10.05
CA PHE A 351 6.14 -5.10 8.88
C PHE A 351 7.50 -4.37 8.87
N PRO A 352 8.33 -4.55 7.83
CA PRO A 352 7.97 -5.00 6.47
C PRO A 352 8.38 -6.44 6.09
N ASP A 353 8.47 -7.36 7.05
CA ASP A 353 8.69 -8.81 6.83
C ASP A 353 9.96 -9.10 6.01
N ALA A 354 10.96 -8.22 6.09
CA ALA A 354 12.14 -8.24 5.25
C ALA A 354 12.98 -9.52 5.46
N ASP A 355 13.00 -10.02 6.68
CA ASP A 355 13.65 -11.27 7.03
C ASP A 355 12.94 -12.46 6.37
N VAL A 356 11.60 -12.53 6.42
CA VAL A 356 10.80 -13.57 5.74
C VAL A 356 11.14 -13.61 4.26
N VAL A 357 11.07 -12.46 3.58
CA VAL A 357 11.36 -12.35 2.14
C VAL A 357 12.79 -12.81 1.84
N SER A 358 13.77 -12.34 2.60
CA SER A 358 15.18 -12.69 2.38
C SER A 358 15.47 -14.19 2.57
N HIS A 359 14.74 -14.87 3.47
CA HIS A 359 14.92 -16.30 3.72
C HIS A 359 14.20 -17.14 2.68
N VAL A 360 12.96 -16.80 2.32
CA VAL A 360 12.20 -17.50 1.28
C VAL A 360 12.95 -17.53 -0.04
N LEU A 361 13.51 -16.38 -0.46
CA LEU A 361 14.21 -16.29 -1.75
C LEU A 361 15.43 -17.23 -1.84
N LYS A 362 16.06 -17.59 -0.70
CA LYS A 362 17.17 -18.57 -0.66
C LYS A 362 16.73 -19.99 -1.01
N HIS A 363 15.45 -20.33 -0.84
CA HIS A 363 14.89 -21.62 -1.24
C HIS A 363 14.58 -21.69 -2.75
N SER A 364 14.64 -20.54 -3.45
CA SER A 364 14.33 -20.41 -4.87
C SER A 364 12.99 -21.06 -5.23
N PRO A 365 11.87 -20.68 -4.59
CA PRO A 365 10.56 -21.26 -4.89
C PRO A 365 10.20 -21.08 -6.37
N ASP A 366 9.49 -22.06 -6.93
CA ASP A 366 9.01 -22.04 -8.32
C ASP A 366 7.63 -21.36 -8.44
N LEU A 367 6.91 -21.26 -7.32
CA LEU A 367 5.65 -20.52 -7.16
C LEU A 367 5.45 -20.07 -5.70
N ALA A 368 4.54 -19.11 -5.49
CA ALA A 368 4.11 -18.68 -4.16
C ALA A 368 2.58 -18.78 -3.98
N LEU A 369 2.12 -19.20 -2.80
CA LEU A 369 0.72 -19.29 -2.43
C LEU A 369 0.46 -18.42 -1.21
N PHE A 370 -0.44 -17.45 -1.32
CA PHE A 370 -0.91 -16.63 -0.19
C PHE A 370 -2.36 -17.01 0.09
N LEU A 371 -2.56 -17.65 1.24
CA LEU A 371 -3.75 -18.44 1.53
C LEU A 371 -4.70 -17.77 2.52
N GLY A 372 -4.80 -16.44 2.46
CA GLY A 372 -5.66 -15.68 3.36
C GLY A 372 -4.91 -14.81 4.36
N ASP A 373 -5.65 -13.83 4.90
CA ASP A 373 -5.18 -12.88 5.89
C ASP A 373 -3.92 -12.15 5.41
N GLN A 374 -3.94 -11.63 4.19
CA GLN A 374 -2.84 -10.84 3.65
C GLN A 374 -2.64 -9.55 4.46
N PHE A 375 -3.71 -9.07 5.11
CA PHE A 375 -3.69 -8.05 6.15
C PHE A 375 -4.83 -8.28 7.15
N TYR A 376 -4.77 -7.58 8.28
CA TYR A 376 -5.82 -7.56 9.30
C TYR A 376 -6.52 -6.20 9.33
N GLU A 377 -7.73 -6.13 9.91
CA GLU A 377 -8.50 -4.88 9.99
C GLU A 377 -7.76 -3.77 10.74
N GLY A 378 -6.94 -4.15 11.70
CA GLY A 378 -6.11 -3.25 12.49
C GLY A 378 -4.82 -2.81 11.81
N SER A 379 -4.45 -3.40 10.67
CA SER A 379 -3.14 -3.16 10.04
C SER A 379 -2.92 -1.67 9.75
N GLY A 380 -1.75 -1.18 10.13
CA GLY A 380 -1.37 0.24 10.08
C GLY A 380 -1.84 1.06 11.27
N GLY A 381 -2.62 0.51 12.20
CA GLY A 381 -2.97 1.14 13.48
C GLY A 381 -4.14 2.13 13.45
N PHE A 382 -4.92 2.15 12.37
CA PHE A 382 -6.02 3.12 12.18
C PHE A 382 -7.43 2.51 12.12
N GLY A 383 -7.54 1.20 12.32
CA GLY A 383 -8.80 0.46 12.20
C GLY A 383 -9.34 0.44 10.77
N ILE A 384 -10.67 0.34 10.66
CA ILE A 384 -11.38 0.27 9.37
C ILE A 384 -12.15 1.54 9.07
N GLN A 385 -12.43 1.76 7.78
CA GLN A 385 -13.39 2.76 7.33
C GLN A 385 -14.59 2.11 6.67
N THR A 386 -15.79 2.61 6.98
CA THR A 386 -17.06 2.09 6.46
C THR A 386 -18.01 3.18 5.95
N ASP A 387 -17.61 4.45 6.02
CA ASP A 387 -18.46 5.61 5.70
C ASP A 387 -18.96 5.62 4.24
N THR A 388 -18.04 5.38 3.30
CA THR A 388 -18.34 5.30 1.87
C THR A 388 -17.51 4.19 1.23
N ILE A 389 -17.98 3.65 0.10
CA ILE A 389 -17.25 2.61 -0.64
C ILE A 389 -15.87 3.13 -1.05
N GLU A 390 -15.78 4.38 -1.51
CA GLU A 390 -14.54 5.02 -1.94
C GLU A 390 -13.51 5.11 -0.80
N ILE A 391 -13.90 5.64 0.36
CA ILE A 391 -13.00 5.78 1.52
C ILE A 391 -12.60 4.39 2.04
N ALA A 392 -13.56 3.46 2.12
CA ALA A 392 -13.29 2.09 2.54
C ALA A 392 -12.35 1.35 1.58
N SER A 393 -12.44 1.61 0.27
CA SER A 393 -11.51 1.03 -0.71
C SER A 393 -10.09 1.59 -0.54
N LEU A 394 -9.94 2.89 -0.30
CA LEU A 394 -8.62 3.50 -0.03
C LEU A 394 -8.02 3.01 1.29
N ASP A 395 -8.85 2.82 2.31
CA ASP A 395 -8.46 2.23 3.59
C ASP A 395 -7.98 0.78 3.44
N MET A 396 -8.68 -0.02 2.64
CA MET A 396 -8.25 -1.37 2.29
C MET A 396 -6.92 -1.33 1.52
N LEU A 397 -6.79 -0.43 0.55
CA LEU A 397 -5.57 -0.29 -0.24
C LEU A 397 -4.37 0.10 0.60
N HIS A 398 -4.52 0.92 1.65
CA HIS A 398 -3.43 1.20 2.58
C HIS A 398 -2.87 -0.09 3.20
N LYS A 399 -3.74 -0.99 3.65
CA LYS A 399 -3.37 -2.29 4.23
C LYS A 399 -2.79 -3.24 3.18
N TRP A 400 -3.42 -3.30 2.01
CA TRP A 400 -2.96 -4.07 0.86
C TRP A 400 -1.58 -3.62 0.34
N TYR A 401 -1.30 -2.31 0.41
CA TYR A 401 -0.01 -1.75 0.03
C TYR A 401 1.08 -2.13 1.02
N MET A 402 0.79 -2.21 2.31
CA MET A 402 1.75 -2.76 3.29
C MET A 402 2.13 -4.20 2.89
N PHE A 403 1.14 -5.07 2.68
CA PHE A 403 1.39 -6.44 2.21
C PHE A 403 2.25 -6.46 0.93
N GLY A 404 1.86 -5.71 -0.09
CA GLY A 404 2.60 -5.66 -1.34
C GLY A 404 4.02 -5.13 -1.17
N TRP A 405 4.23 -4.15 -0.30
CA TRP A 405 5.56 -3.59 -0.04
C TRP A 405 6.48 -4.54 0.71
N SER A 406 5.93 -5.41 1.56
CA SER A 406 6.67 -6.53 2.14
C SER A 406 7.07 -7.53 1.05
N TYR A 407 6.11 -8.09 0.31
CA TYR A 407 6.32 -9.33 -0.43
C TYR A 407 6.57 -9.19 -1.94
N ARG A 408 6.48 -7.98 -2.54
CA ARG A 408 6.56 -7.81 -4.00
C ARG A 408 7.80 -8.38 -4.68
N GLU A 409 8.93 -8.46 -3.98
CA GLU A 409 10.16 -9.04 -4.55
C GLU A 409 10.05 -10.55 -4.82
N ILE A 410 9.15 -11.26 -4.12
CA ILE A 410 8.83 -12.66 -4.39
C ILE A 410 7.97 -12.74 -5.65
N PHE A 411 6.76 -12.19 -5.59
CA PHE A 411 5.73 -12.48 -6.60
C PHE A 411 5.86 -11.68 -7.91
N ARG A 412 6.80 -10.73 -8.00
CA ARG A 412 7.14 -10.09 -9.28
C ARG A 412 7.94 -10.99 -10.23
N ASN A 413 8.49 -12.10 -9.73
CA ASN A 413 9.44 -12.95 -10.46
C ASN A 413 8.96 -14.40 -10.66
N ILE A 414 7.99 -14.86 -9.86
CA ILE A 414 7.43 -16.23 -9.92
C ILE A 414 5.91 -16.13 -9.90
N PRO A 415 5.18 -17.10 -10.50
CA PRO A 415 3.73 -17.05 -10.48
C PRO A 415 3.23 -17.25 -9.06
N THR A 416 2.09 -16.65 -8.77
CA THR A 416 1.49 -16.72 -7.45
C THR A 416 -0.02 -16.87 -7.53
N ALA A 417 -0.60 -17.47 -6.49
CA ALA A 417 -2.04 -17.51 -6.29
C ALA A 417 -2.37 -16.91 -4.93
N PHE A 418 -3.27 -15.93 -4.90
CA PHE A 418 -3.80 -15.34 -3.68
C PHE A 418 -5.26 -15.73 -3.50
N ILE A 419 -5.68 -16.00 -2.26
CA ILE A 419 -7.09 -16.14 -1.90
C ILE A 419 -7.39 -15.27 -0.66
N PRO A 420 -8.47 -14.47 -0.67
CA PRO A 420 -8.93 -13.77 0.54
C PRO A 420 -9.42 -14.73 1.63
N ASP A 421 -9.23 -14.35 2.88
CA ASP A 421 -9.89 -14.93 4.06
C ASP A 421 -10.72 -13.86 4.80
N ASP A 422 -11.17 -14.13 6.03
CA ASP A 422 -12.08 -13.29 6.82
C ASP A 422 -11.55 -11.88 7.04
N HIS A 423 -10.28 -11.75 7.43
CA HIS A 423 -9.72 -10.45 7.79
C HIS A 423 -9.55 -9.51 6.59
N ASP A 424 -9.30 -10.06 5.40
CA ASP A 424 -9.21 -9.29 4.14
C ASP A 424 -10.50 -8.54 3.81
N VAL A 425 -11.64 -9.04 4.29
CA VAL A 425 -12.99 -8.48 4.05
C VAL A 425 -13.64 -7.89 5.32
N TYR A 426 -12.82 -7.52 6.30
CA TYR A 426 -13.21 -6.85 7.55
C TYR A 426 -14.10 -7.69 8.48
N HIS A 427 -13.82 -8.99 8.57
CA HIS A 427 -14.41 -9.90 9.55
C HIS A 427 -13.33 -10.51 10.44
N GLY A 428 -13.65 -10.68 11.73
CA GLY A 428 -12.83 -11.56 12.58
C GLY A 428 -13.08 -13.04 12.28
N ASN A 429 -14.29 -13.38 11.81
CA ASN A 429 -14.65 -14.67 11.23
C ASN A 429 -15.78 -14.47 10.23
N ILE A 430 -15.59 -14.97 9.01
CA ILE A 430 -16.61 -14.92 7.95
C ILE A 430 -17.24 -16.29 7.74
N TRP A 431 -18.57 -16.28 7.66
CA TRP A 431 -19.41 -17.37 7.20
C TRP A 431 -20.18 -16.85 6.00
N GLY A 432 -19.66 -17.04 4.79
CA GLY A 432 -20.11 -16.27 3.63
C GLY A 432 -21.57 -16.51 3.23
N GLU A 433 -22.17 -17.64 3.63
CA GLU A 433 -23.58 -17.98 3.35
C GLU A 433 -23.95 -17.71 1.89
N SER A 434 -23.09 -18.13 0.97
CA SER A 434 -23.23 -17.89 -0.47
C SER A 434 -23.49 -16.42 -0.84
N GLY A 435 -22.79 -15.49 -0.19
CA GLY A 435 -22.84 -14.06 -0.52
C GLY A 435 -23.96 -13.27 0.15
N LYS A 436 -24.65 -13.83 1.14
CA LYS A 436 -25.71 -13.14 1.90
C LYS A 436 -25.22 -11.82 2.51
N LYS A 437 -26.14 -10.90 2.79
CA LYS A 437 -25.87 -9.68 3.58
C LYS A 437 -25.88 -10.00 5.08
N ALA A 438 -24.80 -9.67 5.79
CA ALA A 438 -24.79 -9.73 7.25
C ALA A 438 -25.62 -8.56 7.84
N PRO A 439 -26.44 -8.81 8.88
CA PRO A 439 -27.20 -7.77 9.57
C PRO A 439 -26.28 -6.96 10.49
N THR A 440 -25.98 -5.72 10.12
CA THR A 440 -25.07 -4.82 10.87
C THR A 440 -25.79 -3.72 11.63
N GLU A 441 -27.13 -3.75 11.70
CA GLU A 441 -27.96 -2.70 12.30
C GLU A 441 -27.71 -2.53 13.81
N SER A 442 -27.28 -3.61 14.48
CA SER A 442 -26.96 -3.63 15.91
C SER A 442 -25.45 -3.61 16.20
N GLY A 443 -24.62 -3.36 15.18
CA GLY A 443 -23.16 -3.30 15.30
C GLY A 443 -22.43 -4.29 14.37
N TRP A 444 -21.10 -4.28 14.44
CA TRP A 444 -20.19 -5.00 13.53
C TRP A 444 -19.44 -6.17 14.16
N GLY A 445 -19.72 -6.47 15.44
CA GLY A 445 -19.04 -7.51 16.20
C GLY A 445 -19.55 -8.92 15.92
N ALA A 446 -19.20 -9.86 16.80
CA ALA A 446 -19.52 -11.29 16.67
C ALA A 446 -21.00 -11.57 16.35
N GLN A 447 -21.93 -10.82 16.94
CA GLN A 447 -23.36 -11.00 16.68
C GLN A 447 -23.73 -10.84 15.19
N ALA A 448 -23.17 -9.83 14.49
CA ALA A 448 -23.43 -9.63 13.07
C ALA A 448 -22.76 -10.72 12.22
N GLN A 449 -21.53 -11.08 12.58
CA GLN A 449 -20.76 -12.13 11.90
C GLN A 449 -21.46 -13.48 11.97
N ASP A 450 -21.95 -13.86 13.15
CA ASP A 450 -22.62 -15.14 13.41
C ASP A 450 -23.93 -15.31 12.64
N GLN A 451 -24.54 -14.26 12.09
CA GLN A 451 -25.72 -14.42 11.23
C GLN A 451 -25.38 -14.81 9.79
N GLY A 452 -24.07 -14.83 9.48
CA GLY A 452 -23.50 -15.11 8.17
C GLY A 452 -23.72 -14.01 7.13
N GLY A 453 -22.96 -14.09 6.04
CA GLY A 453 -22.89 -13.09 4.99
C GLY A 453 -21.76 -12.07 5.17
N PHE A 454 -21.73 -11.10 4.26
CA PHE A 454 -20.75 -10.01 4.24
C PHE A 454 -21.29 -8.76 4.94
N LYS A 455 -20.46 -8.12 5.79
CA LYS A 455 -20.79 -6.85 6.46
C LYS A 455 -20.64 -5.65 5.53
N MET A 456 -19.63 -5.68 4.66
CA MET A 456 -19.39 -4.63 3.66
C MET A 456 -20.29 -4.81 2.42
N PRO A 457 -20.65 -3.72 1.70
CA PRO A 457 -21.40 -3.79 0.45
C PRO A 457 -20.69 -4.63 -0.63
N PRO A 458 -21.44 -5.30 -1.54
CA PRO A 458 -20.89 -6.20 -2.55
C PRO A 458 -19.91 -5.52 -3.51
N GLU A 459 -20.07 -4.23 -3.79
CA GLU A 459 -19.13 -3.45 -4.63
C GLU A 459 -17.75 -3.37 -4.01
N TRP A 460 -17.68 -3.18 -2.69
CA TRP A 460 -16.40 -3.14 -1.97
C TRP A 460 -15.81 -4.55 -1.86
N VAL A 461 -16.62 -5.57 -1.55
CA VAL A 461 -16.17 -6.98 -1.50
C VAL A 461 -15.57 -7.41 -2.84
N ASN A 462 -16.23 -7.05 -3.95
CA ASN A 462 -15.71 -7.29 -5.29
C ASN A 462 -14.41 -6.52 -5.56
N ALA A 463 -14.23 -5.31 -5.02
CA ALA A 463 -12.98 -4.57 -5.16
C ALA A 463 -11.80 -5.27 -4.45
N VAL A 464 -12.01 -5.79 -3.22
CA VAL A 464 -11.02 -6.62 -2.50
C VAL A 464 -10.68 -7.85 -3.32
N GLN A 465 -11.69 -8.59 -3.77
CA GLN A 465 -11.51 -9.79 -4.57
C GLN A 465 -10.75 -9.51 -5.87
N VAL A 466 -11.08 -8.43 -6.58
CA VAL A 466 -10.36 -8.06 -7.81
C VAL A 466 -8.90 -7.73 -7.52
N ALA A 467 -8.61 -6.97 -6.46
CA ALA A 467 -7.25 -6.61 -6.08
C ALA A 467 -6.39 -7.85 -5.80
N GLN A 468 -6.96 -8.85 -5.13
CA GLN A 468 -6.21 -10.04 -4.73
C GLN A 468 -6.21 -11.14 -5.80
N THR A 469 -7.33 -11.42 -6.48
CA THR A 469 -7.52 -12.68 -7.23
C THR A 469 -7.61 -12.53 -8.75
N SER A 470 -7.64 -11.30 -9.29
CA SER A 470 -7.92 -11.12 -10.73
C SER A 470 -6.86 -11.68 -11.69
N HIS A 471 -5.69 -12.02 -11.18
CA HIS A 471 -4.60 -12.66 -11.91
C HIS A 471 -4.75 -14.19 -12.00
N LEU A 472 -5.68 -14.80 -11.26
CA LEU A 472 -5.94 -16.24 -11.29
C LEU A 472 -6.56 -16.67 -12.64
N PRO A 473 -6.49 -17.97 -13.00
CA PRO A 473 -7.22 -18.52 -14.13
C PRO A 473 -8.72 -18.19 -14.10
N ASP A 474 -9.39 -18.29 -15.24
CA ASP A 474 -10.83 -18.01 -15.30
C ASP A 474 -11.61 -18.93 -14.34
N PRO A 475 -12.63 -18.41 -13.63
CA PRO A 475 -13.43 -19.22 -12.71
C PRO A 475 -14.08 -20.42 -13.41
N TYR A 476 -14.20 -21.55 -12.71
CA TYR A 476 -14.84 -22.76 -13.26
C TYR A 476 -16.30 -22.50 -13.66
N ASP A 477 -17.06 -21.85 -12.79
CA ASP A 477 -18.39 -21.31 -13.08
C ASP A 477 -18.44 -19.86 -12.59
N PRO A 478 -18.42 -18.86 -13.50
CA PRO A 478 -18.30 -17.45 -13.16
C PRO A 478 -19.61 -16.82 -12.64
N THR A 479 -20.68 -17.59 -12.46
CA THR A 479 -21.96 -17.07 -11.98
C THR A 479 -21.77 -16.44 -10.60
N PRO A 480 -22.14 -15.15 -10.39
CA PRO A 480 -22.06 -14.52 -9.08
C PRO A 480 -22.91 -15.26 -8.04
N VAL A 481 -22.51 -15.14 -6.77
CA VAL A 481 -23.36 -15.55 -5.64
C VAL A 481 -24.33 -14.42 -5.26
N ASP A 482 -25.00 -14.52 -4.12
CA ASP A 482 -25.94 -13.49 -3.68
C ASP A 482 -25.31 -12.09 -3.63
N GLN A 483 -26.17 -11.08 -3.76
CA GLN A 483 -25.79 -9.66 -3.88
C GLN A 483 -24.92 -9.32 -5.12
N GLY A 484 -24.69 -10.28 -6.03
CA GLY A 484 -23.83 -10.06 -7.21
C GLY A 484 -22.34 -10.08 -6.87
N ILE A 485 -21.95 -10.73 -5.78
CA ILE A 485 -20.54 -10.96 -5.44
C ILE A 485 -19.96 -12.00 -6.42
N GLY A 486 -18.90 -11.64 -7.13
CA GLY A 486 -18.26 -12.54 -8.10
C GLY A 486 -17.57 -13.73 -7.43
N VAL A 487 -17.05 -14.66 -8.22
CA VAL A 487 -16.36 -15.88 -7.76
C VAL A 487 -15.03 -16.07 -8.49
N TYR A 488 -14.04 -16.70 -7.83
CA TYR A 488 -12.72 -16.98 -8.39
C TYR A 488 -12.26 -18.44 -8.28
N TYR A 489 -13.05 -19.35 -7.70
CA TYR A 489 -12.64 -20.77 -7.61
C TYR A 489 -12.37 -21.35 -9.01
N THR A 490 -11.23 -22.01 -9.15
CA THR A 490 -10.73 -22.45 -10.45
C THR A 490 -9.67 -23.54 -10.31
N ARG A 491 -9.32 -24.14 -11.44
CA ARG A 491 -8.18 -25.02 -11.59
C ARG A 491 -6.98 -24.21 -12.08
N TRP A 492 -5.84 -24.39 -11.44
CA TRP A 492 -4.56 -23.88 -11.94
C TRP A 492 -3.60 -25.04 -12.19
N ASP A 493 -3.23 -25.24 -13.45
CA ASP A 493 -2.17 -26.20 -13.83
C ASP A 493 -0.84 -25.45 -13.98
N TYR A 494 0.18 -25.90 -13.24
CA TYR A 494 1.55 -25.36 -13.30
C TYR A 494 2.58 -26.40 -12.85
N GLY A 495 3.65 -26.55 -13.62
CA GLY A 495 4.80 -27.39 -13.25
C GLY A 495 4.46 -28.88 -13.14
N GLY A 496 3.49 -29.37 -13.91
CA GLY A 496 2.96 -30.73 -13.80
C GLY A 496 2.06 -31.00 -12.60
N VAL A 497 1.75 -29.98 -11.79
CA VAL A 497 0.80 -30.06 -10.69
C VAL A 497 -0.50 -29.39 -11.10
N SER A 498 -1.63 -30.01 -10.75
CA SER A 498 -2.94 -29.37 -10.84
C SER A 498 -3.37 -28.91 -9.45
N PHE A 499 -3.71 -27.64 -9.30
CA PHE A 499 -4.19 -27.03 -8.07
C PHE A 499 -5.68 -26.74 -8.19
N ALA A 500 -6.48 -27.14 -7.21
CA ALA A 500 -7.84 -26.66 -7.02
C ALA A 500 -7.81 -25.44 -6.10
N ILE A 501 -8.16 -24.27 -6.64
CA ILE A 501 -8.29 -23.02 -5.88
C ILE A 501 -9.74 -22.88 -5.46
N LEU A 502 -9.97 -22.69 -4.16
CA LEU A 502 -11.29 -22.68 -3.52
C LEU A 502 -11.64 -21.33 -2.92
N GLU A 503 -12.93 -21.16 -2.63
CA GLU A 503 -13.55 -20.05 -1.91
C GLU A 503 -14.24 -20.59 -0.66
N ASP A 504 -13.50 -21.32 0.16
CA ASP A 504 -14.01 -22.07 1.32
C ASP A 504 -14.77 -21.19 2.31
N ARG A 505 -14.43 -19.90 2.43
CA ARG A 505 -15.15 -18.92 3.24
C ARG A 505 -16.48 -18.44 2.65
N LYS A 506 -16.60 -18.36 1.33
CA LYS A 506 -17.72 -17.68 0.66
C LYS A 506 -19.02 -18.46 0.72
N PHE A 507 -18.94 -19.78 0.63
CA PHE A 507 -20.11 -20.66 0.58
C PHE A 507 -20.49 -21.22 1.95
N LYS A 508 -19.58 -21.15 2.91
CA LYS A 508 -19.72 -21.75 4.24
C LYS A 508 -20.94 -21.26 5.00
N SER A 509 -21.72 -22.20 5.52
CA SER A 509 -22.83 -21.91 6.43
C SER A 509 -22.31 -21.36 7.76
N SER A 510 -23.08 -20.45 8.36
CA SER A 510 -22.81 -19.98 9.72
C SER A 510 -23.18 -21.05 10.75
N PRO A 511 -22.29 -21.35 11.72
CA PRO A 511 -22.62 -22.25 12.81
C PRO A 511 -23.89 -21.85 13.56
N SER A 512 -24.18 -20.55 13.74
CA SER A 512 -25.40 -20.11 14.44
C SER A 512 -26.69 -20.36 13.64
N ASN A 513 -26.59 -20.56 12.32
CA ASN A 513 -27.74 -20.83 11.46
C ASN A 513 -28.04 -22.34 11.36
N VAL A 514 -27.05 -23.20 11.61
CA VAL A 514 -27.17 -24.67 11.45
C VAL A 514 -27.17 -25.42 12.78
N MET A 515 -26.65 -24.82 13.86
CA MET A 515 -26.62 -25.42 15.19
C MET A 515 -27.89 -25.11 15.98
N PRO A 516 -28.31 -26.01 16.89
CA PRO A 516 -29.39 -25.73 17.83
C PRO A 516 -29.09 -24.51 18.71
N THR A 517 -30.11 -23.74 19.08
CA THR A 517 -29.96 -22.54 19.93
C THR A 517 -29.31 -22.84 21.28
N GLU A 518 -29.46 -24.07 21.78
CA GLU A 518 -28.88 -24.59 23.00
C GLU A 518 -27.34 -24.61 22.95
N ALA A 519 -26.74 -24.66 21.76
CA ALA A 519 -25.29 -24.58 21.59
C ALA A 519 -24.73 -23.21 22.03
N ARG A 520 -25.57 -22.16 22.04
CA ARG A 520 -25.19 -20.78 22.36
C ARG A 520 -23.97 -20.33 21.56
N VAL A 521 -24.03 -20.52 20.24
CA VAL A 521 -22.93 -20.15 19.35
C VAL A 521 -22.62 -18.66 19.50
N LEU A 522 -21.35 -18.35 19.72
CA LEU A 522 -20.81 -16.99 19.73
C LEU A 522 -19.46 -16.99 19.00
N ASN A 523 -19.34 -16.10 18.02
CA ASN A 523 -18.21 -15.98 17.11
C ASN A 523 -17.83 -17.31 16.45
N GLY A 524 -18.84 -18.09 16.05
CA GLY A 524 -18.69 -19.44 15.49
C GLY A 524 -18.38 -20.56 16.47
N TRP A 525 -18.24 -20.27 17.77
CA TRP A 525 -17.90 -21.26 18.80
C TRP A 525 -19.08 -21.58 19.69
N ILE A 526 -19.31 -22.87 19.95
CA ILE A 526 -20.29 -23.37 20.94
C ILE A 526 -19.85 -22.89 22.33
N GLN A 527 -20.70 -22.14 23.02
CA GLN A 527 -20.40 -21.63 24.37
C GLN A 527 -21.07 -22.43 25.49
N ASN A 528 -22.03 -23.29 25.17
CA ASN A 528 -22.70 -24.10 26.19
C ASN A 528 -21.85 -25.32 26.58
N PRO A 529 -21.33 -25.40 27.83
CA PRO A 529 -20.51 -26.53 28.27
C PRO A 529 -21.29 -27.85 28.38
N ASP A 530 -22.61 -27.78 28.50
CA ASP A 530 -23.49 -28.95 28.62
C ASP A 530 -23.94 -29.47 27.24
N PHE A 531 -23.55 -28.79 26.15
CA PHE A 531 -23.94 -29.18 24.80
C PHE A 531 -23.09 -30.34 24.28
N ASP A 532 -23.71 -31.48 23.99
CA ASP A 532 -23.03 -32.64 23.43
C ASP A 532 -22.78 -32.48 21.92
N VAL A 533 -21.63 -31.89 21.58
CA VAL A 533 -21.18 -31.72 20.18
C VAL A 533 -21.08 -33.04 19.41
N THR A 534 -20.93 -34.18 20.09
CA THR A 534 -20.78 -35.47 19.41
C THR A 534 -22.07 -35.94 18.74
N GLN A 535 -23.23 -35.45 19.19
CA GLN A 535 -24.54 -35.69 18.58
C GLN A 535 -24.85 -34.77 17.40
N HIS A 536 -24.01 -33.75 17.18
CA HIS A 536 -24.22 -32.69 16.19
C HIS A 536 -22.99 -32.45 15.31
N ARG A 537 -22.30 -33.53 14.90
CA ARG A 537 -21.10 -33.44 14.06
C ARG A 537 -21.39 -32.90 12.65
N ASP A 538 -22.50 -33.33 12.07
CA ASP A 538 -22.96 -32.94 10.73
C ASP A 538 -24.38 -32.37 10.85
N PRO A 539 -24.55 -31.14 11.38
CA PRO A 539 -25.86 -30.56 11.53
C PRO A 539 -26.59 -30.49 10.17
N PRO A 540 -27.88 -30.87 10.10
CA PRO A 540 -28.62 -30.88 8.84
C PRO A 540 -28.58 -29.53 8.13
N GLY A 541 -28.29 -29.53 6.83
CA GLY A 541 -28.21 -28.32 6.01
C GLY A 541 -26.91 -27.52 6.18
N SER A 542 -25.91 -28.04 6.89
CA SER A 542 -24.58 -27.43 6.91
C SER A 542 -23.81 -27.68 5.61
N GLU A 543 -23.26 -26.60 5.06
CA GLU A 543 -22.41 -26.62 3.88
C GLU A 543 -21.06 -25.98 4.21
N LEU A 544 -19.97 -26.67 3.86
CA LEU A 544 -18.62 -26.10 3.96
C LEU A 544 -18.26 -25.36 2.67
N LEU A 545 -18.32 -26.06 1.53
CA LEU A 545 -17.91 -25.52 0.22
C LEU A 545 -19.10 -25.15 -0.68
N GLY A 546 -20.31 -25.59 -0.32
CA GLY A 546 -21.51 -25.47 -1.15
C GLY A 546 -21.50 -26.38 -2.39
N THR A 547 -22.68 -26.63 -2.97
CA THR A 547 -22.82 -27.56 -4.11
C THR A 547 -21.96 -27.17 -5.31
N ARG A 548 -21.80 -25.88 -5.59
CA ARG A 548 -21.05 -25.39 -6.77
C ARG A 548 -19.56 -25.75 -6.71
N GLN A 549 -18.92 -25.57 -5.56
CA GLN A 549 -17.52 -25.98 -5.40
C GLN A 549 -17.35 -27.50 -5.31
N MET A 550 -18.33 -28.22 -4.74
CA MET A 550 -18.31 -29.69 -4.77
C MET A 550 -18.36 -30.21 -6.21
N ASN A 551 -19.22 -29.67 -7.06
CA ASN A 551 -19.27 -30.00 -8.49
C ASN A 551 -17.95 -29.68 -9.22
N PHE A 552 -17.30 -28.57 -8.86
CA PHE A 552 -15.97 -28.24 -9.38
C PHE A 552 -14.92 -29.28 -8.94
N LEU A 553 -14.90 -29.66 -7.67
CA LEU A 553 -13.96 -30.65 -7.15
C LEU A 553 -14.15 -32.02 -7.80
N GLU A 554 -15.40 -32.46 -7.99
CA GLU A 554 -15.73 -33.69 -8.72
C GLU A 554 -15.27 -33.66 -10.19
N ALA A 555 -15.35 -32.51 -10.85
CA ALA A 555 -14.85 -32.33 -12.21
C ALA A 555 -13.32 -32.21 -12.30
N TRP A 556 -12.67 -31.80 -11.21
CA TRP A 556 -11.23 -31.61 -11.13
C TRP A 556 -10.47 -32.90 -10.81
N SER A 557 -10.97 -33.70 -9.87
CA SER A 557 -10.39 -34.98 -9.42
C SER A 557 -10.59 -36.10 -10.42
#